data_AF-R6JQH4-F1
#
_entry.id   AF-R6JQH4-F1
#
_cell.length_a   1.000
_cell.length_b   1.000
_cell.length_c   1.000
_cell.angle_alpha   90.00
_cell.angle_beta   90.00
_cell.angle_gamma   90.00
#
_symmetry.space_group_name_H-M   'P 1'
#
loop_
_entity.id
_entity.type
_entity.pdbx_description
1 polymer ?
#
loop_
_entity_poly.entity_id
_entity_poly.type
_entity_poly.pdbx_seq_one_letter_code
_entity_poly.pdbx_strand_id
1 'polypeptide(L)'
;MIGDISIKTNLYVICGLSDMRRSIDGLCAIVQDMFHSQPDTMSAYLFCGKRCDRIKILIKEPDGMCLLYKRLDGNIKGRFRWPRSRDEVKPITWKQFDWLMSGLEIEQPKALKMAV
;
A
#
# COMPACT_ATOMS: atom_id res chain seq x y z
N MET A 1 4.97 -16.51 9.55
CA MET A 1 3.79 -16.92 8.74
C MET A 1 3.99 -16.38 7.34
N ILE A 2 3.58 -17.10 6.29
CA ILE A 2 3.75 -16.64 4.91
C ILE A 2 2.94 -15.36 4.65
N GLY A 3 3.57 -14.37 4.02
CA GLY A 3 2.95 -13.09 3.70
C GLY A 3 2.63 -12.23 4.93
N ASP A 4 3.31 -12.45 6.05
CA ASP A 4 3.08 -11.64 7.25
C ASP A 4 3.57 -10.20 7.01
N ILE A 5 2.62 -9.26 6.95
CA ILE A 5 2.92 -7.85 6.78
C ILE A 5 3.38 -7.20 8.09
N SER A 6 3.00 -7.74 9.24
CA SER A 6 3.25 -7.12 10.55
C SER A 6 4.73 -7.05 10.91
N ILE A 7 5.54 -7.93 10.32
CA ILE A 7 7.00 -7.96 10.49
C ILE A 7 7.74 -6.92 9.64
N LYS A 8 7.03 -6.12 8.84
CA LYS A 8 7.64 -5.11 7.96
C LYS A 8 7.86 -3.79 8.69
N THR A 9 9.06 -3.26 8.53
CA THR A 9 9.48 -1.99 9.13
C THR A 9 8.97 -0.81 8.32
N ASN A 10 8.96 -0.95 6.99
CA ASN A 10 8.61 0.14 6.09
C ASN A 10 7.33 -0.18 5.31
N LEU A 11 6.43 0.79 5.24
CA LEU A 11 5.22 0.70 4.42
C LEU A 11 5.24 1.82 3.39
N TYR A 12 5.09 1.46 2.13
CA TYR A 12 5.07 2.41 1.03
C TYR A 12 3.76 2.32 0.27
N VAL A 13 3.06 3.45 0.15
CA VAL A 13 1.91 3.58 -0.74
C VAL A 13 2.40 4.04 -2.10
N ILE A 14 2.19 3.19 -3.12
CA ILE A 14 2.40 3.58 -4.50
C ILE A 14 1.20 4.44 -4.92
N CYS A 15 1.44 5.74 -4.99
CA CYS A 15 0.42 6.73 -5.23
C CYS A 15 -0.07 6.70 -6.67
N GLY A 16 -1.24 7.29 -6.92
CA GLY A 16 -1.85 7.30 -8.24
C GLY A 16 -2.59 6.00 -8.57
N LEU A 17 -2.59 5.60 -9.84
CA LEU A 17 -3.39 4.48 -10.34
C LEU A 17 -2.49 3.32 -10.78
N SER A 18 -2.55 2.21 -10.06
CA SER A 18 -1.85 0.99 -10.47
C SER A 18 -2.75 0.10 -11.34
N ASP A 19 -2.18 -0.50 -12.40
CA ASP A 19 -2.87 -1.55 -13.14
C ASP A 19 -2.94 -2.82 -12.29
N MET A 20 -4.11 -3.03 -11.66
CA MET A 20 -4.35 -4.15 -10.76
C MET A 20 -4.42 -5.52 -11.44
N ARG A 21 -4.28 -5.60 -12.77
CA ARG A 21 -4.10 -6.87 -13.50
C ARG A 21 -2.68 -7.42 -13.37
N ARG A 22 -1.69 -6.57 -13.05
CA ARG A 22 -0.30 -6.99 -12.82
C ARG A 22 -0.21 -7.91 -11.60
N SER A 23 0.51 -9.02 -11.75
CA SER A 23 0.88 -9.93 -10.65
C SER A 23 2.23 -9.52 -10.06
N ILE A 24 2.90 -10.43 -9.35
CA ILE A 24 4.18 -10.21 -8.66
C ILE A 24 5.19 -9.49 -9.55
N ASP A 25 5.60 -10.07 -10.68
CA ASP A 25 6.68 -9.49 -11.50
C ASP A 25 6.32 -8.11 -12.07
N GLY A 26 5.07 -7.96 -12.53
CA GLY A 26 4.58 -6.69 -13.06
C GLY A 26 4.51 -5.57 -12.02
N LEU A 27 4.28 -5.91 -10.74
CA LEU A 27 4.33 -4.97 -9.62
C LEU A 27 5.77 -4.74 -9.12
N CYS A 28 6.63 -5.77 -9.15
CA CYS A 28 8.05 -5.62 -8.88
C CYS A 28 8.70 -4.62 -9.84
N ALA A 29 8.38 -4.69 -11.13
CA ALA A 29 8.84 -3.73 -12.13
C ALA A 29 8.48 -2.29 -11.75
N ILE A 30 7.26 -2.05 -11.25
CA ILE A 30 6.85 -0.72 -10.79
C ILE A 30 7.72 -0.26 -9.60
N VAL A 31 7.96 -1.14 -8.61
CA VAL A 31 8.85 -0.82 -7.48
C VAL A 31 10.27 -0.52 -7.97
N GLN A 32 10.80 -1.33 -8.88
CA GLN A 32 12.13 -1.12 -9.46
C GLN A 32 12.23 0.22 -10.18
N ASP A 33 11.22 0.60 -10.95
CA ASP A 33 11.19 1.88 -11.67
C ASP A 33 11.20 3.08 -10.71
N MET A 34 10.49 2.99 -9.58
CA MET A 34 10.35 4.10 -8.62
C MET A 34 11.51 4.19 -7.61
N PHE A 35 12.06 3.06 -7.17
CA PHE A 35 13.11 3.01 -6.16
C PHE A 35 14.51 2.80 -6.75
N HIS A 36 14.60 2.51 -8.06
CA HIS A 36 15.83 2.09 -8.74
C HIS A 36 16.49 0.85 -8.10
N SER A 37 15.70 0.03 -7.41
CA SER A 37 16.14 -1.16 -6.69
C SER A 37 15.05 -2.22 -6.63
N GLN A 38 15.46 -3.47 -6.41
CA GLN A 38 14.51 -4.56 -6.13
C GLN A 38 13.77 -4.34 -4.80
N PRO A 39 12.55 -4.89 -4.64
CA PRO A 39 11.86 -4.93 -3.36
C PRO A 39 12.72 -5.57 -2.26
N ASP A 40 12.93 -4.86 -1.16
CA ASP A 40 13.69 -5.37 -0.01
C ASP A 40 12.81 -6.18 0.96
N THR A 41 13.44 -6.92 1.88
CA THR A 41 12.75 -7.79 2.85
C THR A 41 12.08 -7.03 4.01
N MET A 42 12.44 -5.78 4.27
CA MET A 42 11.93 -4.96 5.37
C MET A 42 10.70 -4.14 4.97
N SER A 43 10.43 -4.04 3.67
CA SER A 43 9.41 -3.15 3.11
C SER A 43 8.18 -3.91 2.60
N ALA A 44 7.03 -3.25 2.68
CA ALA A 44 5.80 -3.63 1.98
C ALA A 44 5.36 -2.49 1.06
N TYR A 45 4.94 -2.85 -0.15
CA TYR A 45 4.53 -1.90 -1.18
C TYR A 45 3.05 -2.10 -1.49
N LEU A 46 2.24 -1.08 -1.24
CA LEU A 46 0.79 -1.12 -1.39
C LEU A 46 0.39 -0.47 -2.72
N PHE A 47 -0.52 -1.11 -3.43
CA PHE A 47 -1.03 -0.68 -4.73
C PHE A 47 -2.56 -0.63 -4.71
N CYS A 48 -3.11 0.33 -5.45
CA CYS A 48 -4.56 0.48 -5.59
C CYS A 48 -4.94 0.89 -7.01
N GLY A 49 -6.02 0.28 -7.50
CA GLY A 49 -6.54 0.58 -8.82
C GLY A 49 -7.59 1.70 -8.83
N LYS A 50 -8.03 2.07 -10.02
CA LYS A 50 -9.04 3.14 -10.25
C LYS A 50 -10.33 2.97 -9.45
N ARG A 51 -10.77 1.74 -9.22
CA ARG A 51 -12.01 1.45 -8.48
C ARG A 51 -11.87 1.64 -6.97
N CYS A 52 -10.65 1.68 -6.43
CA CYS A 52 -10.37 1.83 -5.00
C CYS A 52 -11.17 0.88 -4.07
N ASP A 53 -11.60 -0.27 -4.59
CA ASP A 53 -12.29 -1.34 -3.86
C ASP A 53 -11.32 -2.48 -3.48
N ARG A 54 -10.06 -2.39 -3.93
CA ARG A 54 -9.05 -3.44 -3.83
C ARG A 54 -7.69 -2.85 -3.55
N ILE A 55 -6.93 -3.52 -2.69
CA ILE A 55 -5.51 -3.25 -2.44
C ILE A 55 -4.72 -4.52 -2.71
N LYS A 56 -3.55 -4.36 -3.32
CA LYS A 56 -2.50 -5.37 -3.40
C LYS A 56 -1.34 -4.93 -2.53
N ILE A 57 -0.69 -5.86 -1.84
CA ILE A 57 0.50 -5.59 -1.05
C ILE A 57 1.58 -6.57 -1.46
N LEU A 58 2.65 -6.04 -2.05
CA LEU A 58 3.81 -6.81 -2.49
C LEU A 58 4.82 -6.88 -1.34
N ILE A 59 5.26 -8.10 -1.01
CA ILE A 59 6.18 -8.39 0.08
C ILE A 59 7.29 -9.32 -0.44
N LYS A 60 8.55 -8.98 -0.17
CA LYS A 60 9.68 -9.91 -0.32
C LYS A 60 9.88 -10.72 0.96
N GLU A 61 10.10 -12.01 0.79
CA GLU A 61 10.55 -12.94 1.84
C GLU A 61 11.91 -13.52 1.44
N PRO A 62 12.68 -14.10 2.39
CA PRO A 62 13.99 -14.67 2.08
C PRO A 62 13.97 -15.70 0.94
N ASP A 63 12.93 -16.52 0.89
CA ASP A 63 12.74 -17.63 -0.05
C ASP A 63 11.82 -17.29 -1.24
N GLY A 64 11.15 -16.14 -1.22
CA GLY A 64 10.10 -15.90 -2.21
C GLY A 64 9.54 -14.48 -2.25
N MET A 65 8.41 -14.36 -2.95
CA MET A 65 7.61 -13.15 -3.04
C MET A 65 6.17 -13.50 -2.64
N CYS A 66 5.57 -12.65 -1.83
CA CYS A 66 4.17 -12.75 -1.43
C CYS A 66 3.39 -11.56 -1.98
N LEU A 67 2.17 -11.84 -2.44
CA LEU A 67 1.23 -10.83 -2.90
C LEU A 67 -0.07 -10.96 -2.11
N LEU A 68 -0.25 -10.10 -1.11
CA LEU A 68 -1.52 -10.02 -0.40
C LEU A 68 -2.54 -9.29 -1.26
N TYR A 69 -3.77 -9.77 -1.25
CA TYR A 69 -4.86 -9.18 -2.02
C TYR A 69 -6.10 -9.03 -1.15
N LYS A 70 -6.46 -7.78 -0.86
CA LYS A 70 -7.66 -7.42 -0.10
C LYS A 70 -8.68 -6.77 -1.03
N ARG A 71 -9.88 -7.32 -1.08
CA ARG A 71 -11.03 -6.75 -1.80
C ARG A 71 -12.12 -6.44 -0.79
N LEU A 72 -12.70 -5.24 -0.86
CA LEU A 72 -13.88 -4.90 -0.07
C LEU A 72 -15.08 -5.74 -0.53
N ASP A 73 -15.85 -6.25 0.44
CA ASP A 73 -17.09 -6.95 0.16
C ASP A 73 -18.14 -5.99 -0.43
N GLY A 74 -19.07 -6.51 -1.24
CA GLY A 74 -20.11 -5.71 -1.88
C GLY A 74 -21.06 -5.02 -0.89
N ASN A 75 -21.17 -5.53 0.34
CA ASN A 75 -21.98 -4.94 1.40
C ASN A 75 -21.29 -3.76 2.11
N ILE A 76 -19.99 -3.58 1.91
CA ILE A 76 -19.25 -2.46 2.48
C ILE A 76 -19.52 -1.20 1.66
N LYS A 77 -20.20 -0.23 2.26
CA LYS A 77 -20.37 1.10 1.68
C LYS A 77 -19.09 1.90 1.86
N GLY A 78 -18.27 1.97 0.81
CA GLY A 78 -17.05 2.76 0.85
C GLY A 78 -16.02 2.37 -0.19
N ARG A 79 -14.88 3.05 -0.15
CA ARG A 79 -13.68 2.79 -0.95
C ARG A 79 -12.46 3.13 -0.11
N PHE A 80 -11.31 2.56 -0.44
CA PHE A 80 -10.04 3.00 0.11
C PHE A 80 -9.77 4.45 -0.32
N ARG A 81 -9.49 5.33 0.65
CA ARG A 81 -9.12 6.74 0.41
C ARG A 81 -7.65 6.82 -0.01
N TRP A 82 -7.41 6.43 -1.26
CA TRP A 82 -6.05 6.32 -1.79
C TRP A 82 -5.46 7.70 -2.17
N PRO A 83 -4.20 8.00 -1.79
CA PRO A 83 -3.51 9.20 -2.24
C PRO A 83 -3.23 9.15 -3.74
N ARG A 84 -3.54 10.25 -4.45
CA ARG A 84 -3.38 10.37 -5.91
C ARG A 84 -2.47 11.53 -6.34
N SER A 85 -1.81 12.18 -5.38
CA SER A 85 -0.94 13.33 -5.64
C SER A 85 0.40 12.94 -6.26
N ARG A 86 1.17 13.97 -6.65
CA ARG A 86 2.39 13.95 -7.48
C ARG A 86 3.57 13.14 -6.95
N ASP A 87 3.57 12.79 -5.66
CA ASP A 87 4.60 11.94 -5.07
C ASP A 87 4.27 10.49 -5.41
N GLU A 88 4.95 9.90 -6.40
CA GLU A 88 4.65 8.55 -6.91
C GLU A 88 4.74 7.46 -5.82
N VAL A 89 5.50 7.72 -4.76
CA VAL A 89 5.66 6.86 -3.58
C VAL A 89 5.54 7.68 -2.31
N LYS A 90 4.77 7.17 -1.34
CA LYS A 90 4.65 7.78 -0.02
C LYS A 90 4.93 6.78 1.11
N PRO A 91 5.95 7.02 1.96
CA PRO A 91 6.10 6.24 3.19
C PRO A 91 4.94 6.55 4.13
N ILE A 92 4.40 5.51 4.77
CA ILE A 92 3.32 5.64 5.75
C ILE A 92 3.68 4.91 7.04
N THR A 93 3.12 5.38 8.15
CA THR A 93 3.19 4.69 9.44
C THR A 93 2.12 3.59 9.54
N TRP A 94 2.28 2.67 10.48
CA TRP A 94 1.26 1.67 10.80
C TRP A 94 -0.09 2.28 11.21
N LYS A 95 -0.09 3.45 11.86
CA LYS A 95 -1.33 4.18 12.19
C LYS A 95 -2.05 4.68 10.93
N GLN A 96 -1.30 5.18 9.96
CA GLN A 96 -1.86 5.61 8.67
C GLN A 96 -2.34 4.41 7.84
N PHE A 97 -1.64 3.28 7.93
CA PHE A 97 -2.11 2.02 7.35
C PHE A 97 -3.45 1.59 7.95
N ASP A 98 -3.60 1.64 9.27
CA ASP A 98 -4.86 1.31 9.95
C ASP A 98 -6.02 2.23 9.52
N TRP A 99 -5.76 3.54 9.45
CA TRP A 99 -6.71 4.50 8.89
C TRP A 99 -7.12 4.14 7.46
N LEU A 100 -6.15 3.83 6.60
CA LEU A 100 -6.42 3.42 5.23
C LEU A 100 -7.25 2.13 5.17
N MET A 101 -6.92 1.13 6.01
CA MET A 101 -7.66 -0.14 6.11
C MET A 101 -9.10 0.06 6.61
N SER A 102 -9.35 1.14 7.35
CA SER A 102 -10.66 1.57 7.84
C SER A 102 -11.41 2.51 6.88
N GLY A 103 -10.83 2.80 5.71
CA GLY A 103 -11.45 3.68 4.71
C GLY A 103 -11.28 5.18 4.97
N LEU A 104 -10.40 5.56 5.89
CA LEU A 104 -10.02 6.95 6.17
C LEU A 104 -8.81 7.38 5.31
N GLU A 105 -8.62 8.69 5.19
CA GLU A 105 -7.43 9.27 4.56
C GLU A 105 -6.17 8.97 5.40
N ILE A 106 -5.04 8.72 4.73
CA ILE A 106 -3.75 8.52 5.41
C ILE A 106 -3.22 9.80 6.07
N GLU A 107 -3.74 10.95 5.67
CA GLU A 107 -3.50 12.23 6.33
C GLU A 107 -4.78 12.67 7.03
N GLN A 108 -4.64 13.20 8.24
CA GLN A 108 -5.76 13.63 9.06
C GLN A 108 -5.61 15.12 9.38
N PRO A 109 -5.87 16.02 8.41
CA PRO A 109 -5.64 17.46 8.59
C PRO A 109 -6.51 18.07 9.70
N LYS A 110 -7.67 17.46 9.98
CA LYS A 110 -8.62 17.87 11.02
C LYS A 110 -8.34 17.22 12.39
N ALA A 111 -7.40 16.29 12.49
CA ALA A 111 -7.05 15.70 13.78
C ALA A 111 -6.41 16.76 14.68
N LEU A 112 -6.65 16.63 15.99
CA LEU A 112 -5.97 17.46 16.99
C LEU A 112 -4.46 17.30 16.82
N LYS A 113 -3.79 18.43 16.66
CA LYS A 113 -2.32 18.51 16.64
C LYS A 113 -1.90 19.18 17.92
N MET A 114 -0.83 18.67 18.54
CA MET A 114 -0.17 19.42 19.59
C MET A 114 0.33 20.73 18.97
N ALA A 115 0.08 21.85 19.62
CA ALA A 115 0.77 23.08 19.28
C ALA A 115 2.25 22.85 19.57
N VAL A 116 3.09 23.04 18.55
CA VAL A 116 4.55 23.06 18.68
C VAL A 116 4.97 24.47 19.01
#